data_AF-A0A2E0X9P5-F1
#
_entry.id   AF-A0A2E0X9P5-F1
#
_cell.length_a   1.000
_cell.length_b   1.000
_cell.length_c   1.000
_cell.angle_alpha   90.00
_cell.angle_beta   90.00
_cell.angle_gamma   90.00
#
_symmetry.space_group_name_H-M   'P 1'
#
loop_
_entity.id
_entity.type
_entity.pdbx_description
1 polymer ?
#
loop_
_entity_poly.entity_id
_entity_poly.type
_entity_poly.pdbx_seq_one_letter_code
_entity_poly.pdbx_strand_id
1 'polypeptide(L)'
;MAFDPQTRLLAGSHRLAPLLNYAGFGYVPGCIEEGGYRVCGRFIAGDRVLELVYRWGLAEVNYSVGNLSMSHAEYMDRLGVADKSVFLSEQHDISCEGFDGLYADLRDYCSDFLAGDASEFAMLAQQRPYLRIIA
;
A
#
# COMPACT_ATOMS: atom_id res chain seq x y z
N MET A 1 8.15 17.00 20.68
CA MET A 1 8.16 17.14 19.21
C MET A 1 6.71 17.08 18.74
N ALA A 2 6.26 18.06 17.98
CA ALA A 2 4.91 18.03 17.41
C ALA A 2 4.79 16.85 16.42
N PHE A 3 3.64 16.19 16.43
CA PHE A 3 3.34 15.12 15.49
C PHE A 3 3.17 15.72 14.09
N ASP A 4 4.05 15.35 13.15
CA ASP A 4 3.96 15.76 11.75
C ASP A 4 3.71 14.55 10.84
N PRO A 5 2.47 14.36 10.35
CA PRO A 5 2.11 13.26 9.45
C PRO A 5 2.99 13.18 8.20
N GLN A 6 3.41 14.30 7.64
CA GLN A 6 4.23 14.31 6.43
C GLN A 6 5.61 13.71 6.68
N THR A 7 6.29 14.13 7.75
CA THR A 7 7.57 13.56 8.17
C THR A 7 7.44 12.07 8.47
N ARG A 8 6.31 11.64 9.06
CA ARG A 8 6.05 10.22 9.35
C ARG A 8 5.86 9.39 8.09
N LEU A 9 5.04 9.87 7.15
CA LEU A 9 4.86 9.22 5.86
C LEU A 9 6.18 9.14 5.09
N LEU A 10 6.97 10.23 5.07
CA LEU A 10 8.28 10.24 4.42
C LEU A 10 9.24 9.23 5.06
N ALA A 11 9.34 9.21 6.40
CA ALA A 11 10.17 8.24 7.11
C ALA A 11 9.76 6.79 6.83
N GLY A 12 8.46 6.50 6.82
CA GLY A 12 7.92 5.19 6.45
C GLY A 12 8.21 4.82 4.98
N SER A 13 8.07 5.76 4.06
CA SER A 13 8.38 5.56 2.64
C SER A 13 9.85 5.19 2.40
N HIS A 14 10.78 5.74 3.20
CA HIS A 14 12.19 5.36 3.14
C HIS A 14 12.44 3.90 3.51
N ARG A 15 11.58 3.27 4.31
CA ARG A 15 11.67 1.83 4.61
C ARG A 15 11.24 0.97 3.43
N LEU A 16 10.27 1.43 2.66
CA LEU A 16 9.77 0.74 1.47
C LEU A 16 10.68 0.96 0.25
N ALA A 17 11.38 2.09 0.22
CA ALA A 17 12.17 2.53 -0.93
C ALA A 17 13.18 1.49 -1.47
N PRO A 18 13.94 0.73 -0.65
CA PRO A 18 14.88 -0.26 -1.18
C PRO A 18 14.21 -1.32 -2.07
N LEU A 19 13.05 -1.82 -1.65
CA LEU A 19 12.28 -2.82 -2.40
C LEU A 19 11.63 -2.19 -3.64
N LEU A 20 10.96 -1.06 -3.45
CA LEU A 20 10.19 -0.41 -4.51
C LEU A 20 11.09 0.20 -5.59
N ASN A 21 12.22 0.79 -5.22
CA ASN A 21 13.19 1.33 -6.18
C ASN A 21 13.83 0.21 -7.01
N TYR A 22 14.11 -0.95 -6.41
CA TYR A 22 14.61 -2.12 -7.15
C TYR A 22 13.60 -2.60 -8.20
N ALA A 23 12.31 -2.50 -7.88
CA ALA A 23 11.19 -2.79 -8.78
C ALA A 23 10.88 -1.65 -9.79
N GLY A 24 11.68 -0.57 -9.80
CA GLY A 24 11.55 0.55 -10.73
C GLY A 24 10.54 1.63 -10.32
N PHE A 25 10.01 1.59 -9.09
CA PHE A 25 9.10 2.61 -8.58
C PHE A 25 9.86 3.83 -8.06
N GLY A 26 9.38 5.03 -8.38
CA GLY A 26 9.84 6.29 -7.79
C GLY A 26 8.83 6.86 -6.81
N TYR A 27 9.29 7.36 -5.66
CA TYR A 27 8.43 8.03 -4.68
C TYR A 27 8.10 9.46 -5.10
N VAL A 28 6.82 9.83 -4.98
CA VAL A 28 6.29 11.16 -5.23
C VAL A 28 5.41 11.57 -4.05
N PRO A 29 5.68 12.71 -3.38
CA PRO A 29 4.78 13.22 -2.35
C PRO A 29 3.44 13.62 -2.97
N GLY A 30 2.35 13.31 -2.27
CA GLY A 30 1.00 13.56 -2.74
C GLY A 30 0.30 14.68 -1.96
N CYS A 31 -1.02 14.53 -1.89
CA CYS A 31 -1.96 15.41 -1.22
C CYS A 31 -1.71 15.57 0.30
N ILE A 32 -2.02 16.77 0.80
CA ILE A 32 -2.16 17.09 2.21
C ILE A 32 -3.57 17.66 2.35
N GLU A 33 -4.45 17.02 3.13
CA GLU A 33 -5.78 17.60 3.39
C GLU A 33 -5.68 18.83 4.31
N GLU A 34 -6.62 19.77 4.17
CA GLU A 34 -6.76 20.90 5.08
C GLU A 34 -6.91 20.41 6.53
N GLY A 35 -6.05 20.92 7.42
CA GLY A 35 -5.93 20.44 8.81
C GLY A 35 -4.78 19.44 9.02
N GLY A 36 -4.14 18.95 7.95
CA GLY A 36 -2.89 18.16 8.03
C GLY A 36 -3.04 16.75 8.57
N TYR A 37 -4.25 16.29 8.87
CA TYR A 37 -4.51 14.99 9.50
C TYR A 37 -4.38 13.81 8.54
N ARG A 38 -4.52 14.06 7.23
CA ARG A 38 -4.36 13.07 6.18
C ARG A 38 -3.32 13.55 5.20
N VAL A 39 -2.31 12.74 4.98
CA VAL A 39 -1.26 12.97 3.98
C VAL A 39 -1.14 11.73 3.11
N CYS A 40 -0.94 11.94 1.82
CA CYS A 40 -0.77 10.85 0.88
C CYS A 40 0.57 10.96 0.14
N GLY A 41 1.09 9.81 -0.29
CA GLY A 41 2.31 9.67 -1.05
C GLY A 41 2.18 8.49 -1.99
N ARG A 42 2.91 8.50 -3.10
CA ARG A 42 2.76 7.48 -4.14
C ARG A 42 4.12 6.96 -4.58
N PHE A 43 4.19 5.67 -4.85
CA PHE A 43 5.25 5.05 -5.62
C PHE A 43 4.72 4.76 -7.02
N ILE A 44 5.45 5.17 -8.06
CA ILE A 44 5.00 5.08 -9.46
C ILE A 44 6.04 4.35 -10.32
N ALA A 45 5.63 3.35 -11.08
CA ALA A 45 6.42 2.66 -12.09
C ALA A 45 5.59 2.41 -13.36
N GLY A 46 5.71 3.30 -14.35
CA GLY A 46 4.87 3.22 -15.56
C GLY A 46 3.39 3.48 -15.24
N ASP A 47 2.54 2.52 -15.54
CA ASP A 47 1.10 2.53 -15.24
C ASP A 47 0.74 1.93 -13.87
N ARG A 48 1.75 1.46 -13.12
CA ARG A 48 1.59 0.88 -11.79
C ARG A 48 1.80 1.95 -10.72
N VAL A 49 0.87 2.01 -9.76
CA VAL A 49 0.88 2.98 -8.66
C VAL A 49 0.60 2.26 -7.34
N LEU A 50 1.45 2.52 -6.34
CA LEU A 50 1.18 2.18 -4.95
C LEU A 50 0.97 3.48 -4.17
N GLU A 51 -0.26 3.75 -3.78
CA GLU A 51 -0.63 4.91 -2.97
C GLU A 51 -0.63 4.54 -1.48
N LEU A 52 -0.02 5.41 -0.68
CA LEU A 52 0.06 5.33 0.76
C LEU A 52 -0.70 6.50 1.35
N VAL A 53 -1.68 6.23 2.21
CA VAL A 53 -2.43 7.24 2.95
C VAL A 53 -2.08 7.12 4.42
N TYR A 54 -1.53 8.19 4.99
CA TYR A 54 -1.19 8.26 6.39
C TYR A 54 -2.14 9.20 7.13
N ARG A 55 -2.77 8.67 8.18
CA ARG A 55 -3.66 9.39 9.10
C ARG A 55 -3.51 8.79 10.49
N TRP A 56 -2.67 9.41 11.32
CA TRP A 56 -2.25 8.87 12.64
C TRP A 56 -1.48 7.52 12.57
N GLY A 57 -1.21 7.03 11.37
CA GLY A 57 -0.62 5.72 11.06
C GLY A 57 -0.79 5.43 9.57
N LEU A 58 -0.17 4.38 9.05
CA LEU A 58 -0.39 3.96 7.65
C LEU A 58 -1.80 3.35 7.54
N ALA A 59 -2.74 4.17 7.11
CA ALA A 59 -4.18 3.89 7.21
C ALA A 59 -4.72 3.16 5.98
N GLU A 60 -4.29 3.56 4.79
CA GLU A 60 -4.73 2.94 3.54
C GLU A 60 -3.53 2.73 2.63
N VAL A 61 -3.55 1.59 1.94
CA VAL A 61 -2.55 1.23 0.93
C VAL A 61 -3.34 0.72 -0.27
N ASN A 62 -3.22 1.44 -1.38
CA ASN A 62 -3.97 1.16 -2.60
C ASN A 62 -3.01 0.87 -3.75
N TYR A 63 -3.32 -0.16 -4.51
CA TYR A 63 -2.61 -0.58 -5.70
C TYR A 63 -3.41 -0.16 -6.92
N SER A 64 -2.76 0.28 -7.98
CA SER A 64 -3.40 0.57 -9.25
C SER A 64 -2.54 0.17 -10.43
N VAL A 65 -3.18 -0.32 -11.48
CA VAL A 65 -2.58 -0.64 -12.78
C VAL A 65 -3.56 -0.16 -13.86
N GLY A 66 -3.20 0.90 -14.57
CA GLY A 66 -4.12 1.56 -15.50
C GLY A 66 -5.38 2.06 -14.80
N ASN A 67 -6.54 1.50 -15.14
CA ASN A 67 -7.86 1.82 -14.54
C ASN A 67 -8.32 0.84 -13.46
N LEU A 68 -7.49 -0.17 -13.13
CA LEU A 68 -7.79 -1.16 -12.11
C LEU A 68 -7.19 -0.72 -10.78
N SER A 69 -7.91 -0.94 -9.68
CA SER A 69 -7.43 -0.61 -8.35
C SER A 69 -7.92 -1.62 -7.31
N MET A 70 -7.08 -1.92 -6.32
CA MET A 70 -7.44 -2.73 -5.15
C MET A 70 -6.79 -2.17 -3.90
N SER A 71 -7.47 -2.31 -2.76
CA SER A 71 -6.82 -2.07 -1.47
C SER A 71 -5.84 -3.21 -1.14
N HIS A 72 -4.88 -2.98 -0.24
CA HIS A 72 -3.98 -4.03 0.22
C HIS A 72 -4.73 -5.24 0.79
N ALA A 73 -5.71 -5.00 1.66
CA ALA A 73 -6.49 -6.07 2.28
C ALA A 73 -7.23 -6.91 1.23
N GLU A 74 -7.80 -6.26 0.22
CA GLU A 74 -8.45 -6.95 -0.91
C GLU A 74 -7.45 -7.74 -1.75
N TYR A 75 -6.26 -7.19 -2.01
CA TYR A 75 -5.25 -7.89 -2.79
C TYR A 75 -4.76 -9.15 -2.05
N MET A 76 -4.49 -9.05 -0.74
CA MET A 76 -4.10 -10.21 0.08
C MET A 76 -5.20 -11.28 0.15
N ASP A 77 -6.47 -10.88 0.24
CA ASP A 77 -7.62 -11.81 0.22
C ASP A 77 -7.73 -12.54 -1.13
N ARG A 78 -7.59 -11.81 -2.24
CA ARG A 78 -7.65 -12.38 -3.60
C ARG A 78 -6.44 -13.26 -3.94
N LEU A 79 -5.28 -13.00 -3.34
CA LEU A 79 -4.10 -13.89 -3.38
C LEU A 79 -4.25 -15.13 -2.48
N GLY A 80 -5.27 -15.19 -1.62
CA GLY A 80 -5.49 -16.30 -0.69
C GLY A 80 -4.47 -16.33 0.46
N VAL A 81 -3.93 -15.17 0.84
CA VAL A 81 -2.90 -15.02 1.89
C VAL A 81 -3.27 -13.99 2.96
N ALA A 82 -4.53 -13.57 3.04
CA ALA A 82 -4.99 -12.58 4.02
C ALA A 82 -4.70 -12.99 5.48
N ASP A 83 -4.74 -14.29 5.80
CA ASP A 83 -4.40 -14.84 7.13
C ASP A 83 -2.90 -14.81 7.45
N LYS A 84 -2.06 -14.55 6.44
CA LYS A 84 -0.60 -14.46 6.55
C LYS A 84 -0.07 -13.04 6.39
N SER A 85 -0.93 -12.11 5.99
CA SER A 85 -0.60 -10.68 5.91
C SER A 85 -0.22 -10.19 7.30
N VAL A 86 0.94 -9.56 7.39
CA VAL A 86 1.43 -8.94 8.64
C VAL A 86 1.22 -7.44 8.64
N PHE A 87 0.72 -6.86 7.55
CA PHE A 87 0.27 -5.48 7.51
C PHE A 87 -0.94 -5.27 8.42
N LEU A 88 -0.75 -4.40 9.43
CA LEU A 88 -1.81 -3.98 10.33
C LEU A 88 -2.25 -2.57 9.94
N SER A 89 -3.39 -2.45 9.27
CA SER A 89 -4.04 -1.16 9.03
C SER A 89 -4.77 -0.74 10.31
N GLU A 90 -4.11 -0.13 11.30
CA GLU A 90 -4.81 0.62 12.36
C GLU A 90 -3.91 1.50 13.24
N GLN A 91 -4.58 2.30 14.07
CA GLN A 91 -4.26 3.70 14.40
C GLN A 91 -3.17 3.86 15.47
N HIS A 92 -2.38 4.93 15.34
CA HIS A 92 -1.26 5.34 16.22
C HIS A 92 0.05 4.60 15.99
N ASP A 93 0.53 4.64 14.75
CA ASP A 93 1.85 4.14 14.41
C ASP A 93 2.94 5.18 14.74
N ILE A 94 3.42 5.14 15.99
CA ILE A 94 4.55 5.96 16.45
C ILE A 94 5.88 5.38 15.92
N SER A 95 5.94 4.08 15.61
CA SER A 95 7.15 3.28 15.33
C SER A 95 7.40 2.93 13.86
N CYS A 96 6.49 3.27 12.94
CA CYS A 96 6.47 2.84 11.52
C CYS A 96 6.26 1.32 11.33
N GLU A 97 5.66 0.63 12.30
CA GLU A 97 5.40 -0.82 12.24
C GLU A 97 4.49 -1.20 11.07
N GLY A 98 3.52 -0.35 10.72
CA GLY A 98 2.66 -0.58 9.56
C GLY A 98 3.45 -0.61 8.25
N PHE A 99 4.54 0.16 8.15
CA PHE A 99 5.41 0.13 6.96
C PHE A 99 6.28 -1.12 6.92
N ASP A 100 6.71 -1.65 8.07
CA ASP A 100 7.47 -2.90 8.13
C ASP A 100 6.59 -4.10 7.75
N GLY A 101 5.34 -4.11 8.21
CA GLY A 101 4.35 -5.10 7.80
C GLY A 101 4.06 -5.03 6.30
N LEU A 102 3.83 -3.83 5.76
CA LEU A 102 3.65 -3.65 4.32
C LEU A 102 4.88 -4.09 3.53
N TYR A 103 6.10 -3.81 4.00
CA TYR A 103 7.33 -4.25 3.35
C TYR A 103 7.37 -5.78 3.22
N ALA A 104 7.07 -6.49 4.31
CA ALA A 104 7.06 -7.95 4.32
C ALA A 104 6.03 -8.51 3.34
N ASP A 105 4.80 -7.99 3.36
CA ASP A 105 3.73 -8.45 2.46
C ASP A 105 4.04 -8.15 0.99
N LEU A 106 4.63 -6.98 0.70
CA LEU A 106 5.10 -6.64 -0.65
C LEU A 106 6.17 -7.62 -1.14
N ARG A 107 7.16 -7.92 -0.30
CA ARG A 107 8.26 -8.83 -0.63
C ARG A 107 7.78 -10.26 -0.86
N ASP A 108 6.87 -10.74 -0.02
CA ASP A 108 6.51 -12.15 0.04
C ASP A 108 5.36 -12.52 -0.91
N TYR A 109 4.44 -11.58 -1.18
CA TYR A 109 3.19 -11.90 -1.90
C TYR A 109 2.94 -11.04 -3.15
N CYS A 110 3.55 -9.86 -3.29
CA CYS A 110 3.21 -8.91 -4.37
C CYS A 110 4.20 -8.94 -5.55
N SER A 111 4.84 -10.08 -5.82
CA SER A 111 5.92 -10.17 -6.82
C SER A 111 5.46 -9.83 -8.25
N ASP A 112 4.25 -10.24 -8.64
CA ASP A 112 3.65 -9.89 -9.94
C ASP A 112 3.46 -8.38 -10.10
N PHE A 113 2.93 -7.71 -9.08
CA PHE A 113 2.77 -6.26 -9.08
C PHE A 113 4.12 -5.52 -9.10
N LEU A 114 5.13 -6.03 -8.38
CA LEU A 114 6.43 -5.37 -8.26
C LEU A 114 7.33 -5.56 -9.48
N ALA A 115 7.58 -6.81 -9.86
CA ALA A 115 8.59 -7.17 -10.87
C ALA A 115 8.00 -7.85 -12.11
N GLY A 116 6.73 -8.28 -12.07
CA GLY A 116 6.00 -8.83 -13.20
C GLY A 116 5.41 -7.75 -14.12
N ASP A 117 4.57 -8.19 -15.05
CA ASP A 117 3.79 -7.33 -15.94
C ASP A 117 2.42 -6.96 -15.37
N ALA A 118 2.19 -7.28 -14.09
CA ALA A 118 0.95 -7.07 -13.35
C ALA A 118 -0.28 -7.79 -13.94
N SER A 119 -0.07 -8.87 -14.71
CA SER A 119 -1.18 -9.65 -15.29
C SER A 119 -2.01 -10.38 -14.23
N GLU A 120 -1.38 -10.93 -13.19
CA GLU A 120 -2.11 -11.57 -12.09
C GLU A 120 -2.89 -10.53 -11.30
N PHE A 121 -2.27 -9.39 -10.98
CA PHE A 121 -2.97 -8.26 -10.36
C PHE A 121 -4.20 -7.86 -11.18
N ALA A 122 -4.04 -7.67 -12.50
CA ALA A 122 -5.12 -7.23 -13.37
C ALA A 122 -6.25 -8.27 -13.45
N MET A 123 -5.92 -9.56 -13.53
CA MET A 123 -6.88 -10.65 -13.48
C MET A 123 -7.64 -10.66 -12.16
N LEU A 124 -6.92 -10.54 -11.04
CA LEU A 124 -7.52 -10.51 -9.72
C LEU A 124 -8.43 -9.30 -9.61
N ALA A 125 -8.00 -8.08 -9.93
CA ALA A 125 -8.80 -6.85 -9.81
C ALA A 125 -10.12 -6.87 -10.60
N GLN A 126 -10.20 -7.62 -11.70
CA GLN A 126 -11.41 -7.77 -12.50
C GLN A 126 -12.44 -8.75 -11.91
N GLN A 127 -12.04 -9.59 -10.94
CA GLN A 127 -12.99 -10.48 -10.27
C GLN A 127 -14.03 -9.64 -9.51
N ARG A 128 -15.31 -10.03 -9.61
CA ARG A 128 -16.33 -9.40 -8.77
C ARG A 128 -16.08 -9.76 -7.31
N PRO A 129 -16.26 -8.81 -6.36
CA PRO A 129 -16.17 -9.15 -4.95
C PRO A 129 -17.16 -10.28 -4.64
N TYR A 130 -16.67 -11.33 -3.98
CA TYR A 130 -17.56 -12.35 -3.42
C TYR A 130 -18.47 -11.65 -2.41
N LEU A 131 -19.78 -11.65 -2.65
CA LEU A 131 -20.77 -11.37 -1.61
C LEU A 131 -20.57 -12.42 -0.52
N ARG A 132 -19.88 -12.07 0.57
CA ARG A 132 -19.94 -12.84 1.81
C ARG A 132 -21.37 -12.72 2.32
N ILE A 133 -22.20 -13.71 1.99
CA ILE A 133 -23.48 -13.92 2.66
C ILE A 133 -23.13 -14.29 4.09
N ILE A 134 -23.30 -13.33 5.00
CA ILE A 134 -23.23 -13.57 6.43
C ILE A 134 -24.50 -14.37 6.77
N ALA A 135 -24.33 -15.65 7.11
CA ALA A 135 -25.39 -16.50 7.63
C ALA A 135 -25.57 -16.29 9.14
#